data_AF-A0A7W1YUN5-F1
#
_entry.id   AF-A0A7W1YUN5-F1
#
_cell.length_a   1.000
_cell.length_b   1.000
_cell.length_c   1.000
_cell.angle_alpha   90.00
_cell.angle_beta   90.00
_cell.angle_gamma   90.00
#
_symmetry.space_group_name_H-M   'P 1'
#
loop_
_entity.id
_entity.type
_entity.pdbx_description
1 polymer ?
#
loop_
_entity_poly.entity_id
_entity_poly.type
_entity_poly.pdbx_seq_one_letter_code
_entity_poly.pdbx_strand_id
1 'polypeptide(L)'
;MSRWTFTSESVTEGHPDKMADQVSDAILDAIIADDPYGRVACETLLTTGLAVVAGEITTDAYVDIPKIVRQTICEVGYDRESFGFDGNTCGVMVSIDEQSPDIAQGVDSAYERRLGSSAEDALDAQGAGDQGMMFGYA
;
A
#
# COMPACT_ATOMS: atom_id res chain seq x y z
N MET A 1 -44.59 13.24 -5.58
CA MET A 1 -43.21 13.02 -5.11
C MET A 1 -42.49 12.22 -6.18
N SER A 2 -41.33 12.71 -6.65
CA SER A 2 -40.42 11.93 -7.50
C SER A 2 -39.75 10.85 -6.66
N ARG A 3 -39.59 9.65 -7.21
CA ARG A 3 -38.86 8.52 -6.64
C ARG A 3 -37.69 8.21 -7.56
N TRP A 4 -36.51 7.99 -7.00
CA TRP A 4 -35.35 7.47 -7.73
C TRP A 4 -34.80 6.24 -7.01
N THR A 5 -33.97 5.49 -7.72
CA THR A 5 -33.26 4.32 -7.21
C THR A 5 -31.78 4.64 -7.10
N PHE A 6 -31.17 4.20 -6.00
CA PHE A 6 -29.73 4.28 -5.74
C PHE A 6 -29.24 2.89 -5.38
N THR A 7 -28.05 2.51 -5.85
CA THR A 7 -27.45 1.20 -5.60
C THR A 7 -25.97 1.37 -5.28
N SER A 8 -25.46 0.53 -4.38
CA SER A 8 -24.05 0.40 -4.02
C SER A 8 -23.76 -1.09 -3.79
N GLU A 9 -22.49 -1.47 -3.88
CA GLU A 9 -22.04 -2.86 -3.74
C GLU A 9 -20.81 -2.95 -2.81
N SER A 10 -20.47 -4.18 -2.44
CA SER A 10 -19.31 -4.51 -1.62
C SER A 10 -18.84 -5.92 -1.97
N VAL A 11 -17.59 -6.22 -1.64
CA VAL A 11 -16.96 -7.52 -1.87
C VAL A 11 -16.34 -8.02 -0.57
N THR A 12 -16.12 -9.32 -0.46
CA THR A 12 -15.48 -9.93 0.71
C THR A 12 -13.97 -9.74 0.67
N GLU A 13 -13.31 -10.01 1.80
CA GLU A 13 -11.84 -10.07 1.91
C GLU A 13 -11.18 -11.06 0.94
N GLY A 14 -11.91 -12.10 0.52
CA GLY A 14 -11.44 -13.09 -0.45
C GLY A 14 -11.53 -12.65 -1.91
N HIS A 15 -12.12 -11.49 -2.21
CA HIS A 15 -12.06 -10.93 -3.56
C HIS A 15 -10.60 -10.64 -3.92
N PRO A 16 -10.09 -11.02 -5.11
CA PRO A 16 -8.68 -10.88 -5.45
C PRO A 16 -8.16 -9.45 -5.28
N ASP A 17 -8.94 -8.44 -5.69
CA ASP A 17 -8.56 -7.03 -5.49
C ASP A 17 -8.43 -6.68 -4.00
N LYS A 18 -9.35 -7.15 -3.13
CA LYS A 18 -9.27 -6.90 -1.68
C LYS A 18 -8.20 -7.71 -0.99
N MET A 19 -7.84 -8.87 -1.52
CA MET A 19 -6.70 -9.63 -1.03
C MET A 19 -5.39 -8.96 -1.42
N ALA A 20 -5.29 -8.37 -2.61
CA ALA A 20 -4.14 -7.56 -3.01
C ALA A 20 -3.99 -6.32 -2.09
N ASP A 21 -5.10 -5.61 -1.82
CA ASP A 21 -5.11 -4.50 -0.84
C ASP A 21 -4.55 -4.96 0.52
N GLN A 22 -5.05 -6.08 1.05
CA GLN A 22 -4.62 -6.61 2.36
C GLN A 22 -3.15 -7.04 2.38
N VAL A 23 -2.63 -7.61 1.28
CA VAL A 23 -1.20 -7.98 1.19
C VAL A 23 -0.33 -6.72 1.19
N SER A 24 -0.71 -5.70 0.42
CA SER A 24 0.00 -4.42 0.39
C SER A 24 0.00 -3.76 1.78
N ASP A 25 -1.15 -3.71 2.45
CA ASP A 25 -1.26 -3.12 3.79
C ASP A 25 -0.52 -3.95 4.86
N ALA A 26 -0.50 -5.28 4.76
CA ALA A 26 0.25 -6.12 5.70
C ALA A 26 1.77 -5.89 5.60
N ILE A 27 2.28 -5.58 4.41
CA ILE A 27 3.69 -5.20 4.21
C ILE A 27 3.95 -3.80 4.79
N LEU A 28 3.05 -2.84 4.56
CA LEU A 28 3.09 -1.52 5.19
C LEU A 28 3.14 -1.65 6.72
N ASP A 29 2.23 -2.41 7.31
CA ASP A 29 2.12 -2.61 8.76
C ASP A 29 3.42 -3.19 9.35
N ALA A 30 4.00 -4.19 8.68
CA ALA A 30 5.25 -4.79 9.12
C ALA A 30 6.43 -3.81 9.09
N ILE A 31 6.45 -2.90 8.11
CA ILE A 31 7.48 -1.85 8.01
C ILE A 31 7.29 -0.80 9.11
N ILE A 32 6.10 -0.22 9.23
CA ILE A 32 5.86 0.88 10.17
C ILE A 32 5.90 0.45 11.63
N ALA A 33 5.75 -0.84 11.91
CA ALA A 33 5.93 -1.40 13.25
C ALA A 33 7.37 -1.24 13.76
N ASP A 34 8.37 -1.38 12.88
CA ASP A 34 9.79 -1.28 13.22
C ASP A 34 10.40 0.07 12.81
N ASP A 35 9.88 0.70 11.76
CA ASP A 35 10.30 2.00 11.24
C ASP A 35 9.08 2.91 10.97
N PRO A 36 8.61 3.67 11.97
CA PRO A 36 7.45 4.58 11.83
C PRO A 36 7.62 5.70 10.80
N TYR A 37 8.84 5.91 10.29
CA TYR A 37 9.13 6.91 9.25
C TYR A 37 9.38 6.29 7.88
N GLY A 38 9.28 4.96 7.77
CA GLY A 38 9.39 4.22 6.52
C GLY A 38 8.39 4.72 5.49
N ARG A 39 8.83 4.85 4.25
CA ARG A 39 8.00 5.25 3.11
C ARG A 39 7.68 4.02 2.29
N VAL A 40 6.39 3.77 2.10
CA VAL A 40 5.90 2.55 1.47
C VAL A 40 4.88 2.91 0.41
N ALA A 41 5.20 2.61 -0.84
CA ALA A 41 4.27 2.54 -1.96
C ALA A 41 4.30 1.09 -2.46
N CYS A 42 3.55 0.21 -1.79
CA CYS A 42 3.56 -1.23 -2.06
C CYS A 42 2.35 -1.64 -2.90
N GLU A 43 2.61 -2.14 -4.09
CA GLU A 43 1.60 -2.60 -5.06
C GLU A 43 1.60 -4.11 -5.14
N THR A 44 0.40 -4.71 -5.10
CA THR A 44 0.24 -6.16 -5.19
C THR A 44 -0.63 -6.53 -6.39
N LEU A 45 -0.11 -7.43 -7.23
CA LEU A 45 -0.88 -8.08 -8.30
C LEU A 45 -1.03 -9.56 -7.97
N LEU A 46 -2.27 -10.04 -7.94
CA LEU A 46 -2.61 -11.44 -7.75
C LEU A 46 -3.17 -12.04 -9.04
N THR A 47 -2.66 -13.22 -9.41
CA THR A 47 -3.20 -14.03 -10.50
C THR A 47 -2.96 -15.51 -10.22
N THR A 48 -3.42 -16.41 -11.10
CA THR A 48 -3.37 -17.86 -10.87
C THR A 48 -1.96 -18.33 -10.46
N GLY A 49 -1.83 -18.77 -9.20
CA GLY A 49 -0.60 -19.31 -8.64
C GLY A 49 0.54 -18.31 -8.46
N LEU A 50 0.31 -17.00 -8.58
CA LEU A 50 1.34 -15.98 -8.49
C LEU A 50 0.86 -14.73 -7.72
N ALA A 51 1.68 -14.29 -6.78
CA ALA A 51 1.63 -12.96 -6.19
C ALA A 51 2.86 -12.18 -6.62
N VAL A 52 2.65 -11.00 -7.22
CA VAL A 52 3.72 -10.05 -7.55
C VAL A 52 3.59 -8.88 -6.59
N VAL A 53 4.66 -8.59 -5.86
CA VAL A 53 4.79 -7.43 -4.98
C VAL A 53 5.82 -6.49 -5.60
N ALA A 54 5.41 -5.26 -5.87
CA ALA A 54 6.22 -4.25 -6.56
C ALA A 54 5.99 -2.85 -5.97
N GLY A 55 6.76 -1.87 -6.44
CA GLY A 55 6.67 -0.47 -6.01
C GLY A 55 7.92 0.01 -5.28
N GLU A 56 7.80 1.11 -4.55
CA GLU A 56 8.92 1.79 -3.92
C GLU A 56 8.83 1.75 -2.39
N ILE A 57 9.88 1.24 -1.74
CA ILE A 57 9.99 1.16 -0.28
C ILE A 57 11.32 1.75 0.16
N THR A 58 11.27 2.72 1.07
CA THR A 58 12.45 3.29 1.74
C THR A 58 12.27 3.15 3.24
N THR A 59 13.06 2.27 3.85
CA THR A 59 13.00 1.96 5.28
C THR A 59 14.30 1.36 5.78
N ASP A 60 14.59 1.49 7.08
CA ASP A 60 15.66 0.77 7.76
C ASP A 60 15.22 -0.62 8.28
N ALA A 61 13.92 -0.93 8.22
CA ALA A 61 13.36 -2.21 8.66
C ALA A 61 13.66 -3.35 7.66
N TYR A 62 13.93 -4.55 8.17
CA TYR A 62 13.96 -5.76 7.35
C TYR A 62 12.62 -6.49 7.44
N VAL A 63 12.01 -6.75 6.29
CA VAL A 63 10.73 -7.43 6.20
C VAL A 63 10.80 -8.63 5.26
N ASP A 64 10.40 -9.81 5.74
CA ASP A 64 10.27 -11.02 4.93
C ASP A 64 8.96 -11.00 4.14
N ILE A 65 8.98 -10.28 3.01
CA ILE A 65 7.81 -10.09 2.13
C ILE A 65 7.18 -11.42 1.71
N PRO A 66 7.92 -12.43 1.22
CA PRO A 66 7.32 -13.72 0.86
C PRO A 66 6.58 -14.38 2.00
N LYS A 67 7.09 -14.31 3.23
CA LYS A 67 6.41 -14.88 4.39
C LYS A 67 5.11 -14.15 4.70
N ILE A 68 5.11 -12.81 4.69
CA ILE A 68 3.92 -11.99 4.94
C ILE A 68 2.85 -12.28 3.90
N VAL A 69 3.19 -12.22 2.62
CA VAL A 69 2.27 -12.50 1.50
C VAL A 69 1.55 -13.83 1.72
N ARG A 70 2.30 -14.91 2.01
CA ARG A 70 1.73 -16.24 2.23
C ARG A 70 0.83 -16.28 3.46
N GLN A 71 1.26 -15.68 4.56
CA GLN A 71 0.50 -15.65 5.80
C GLN A 71 -0.83 -14.90 5.60
N THR A 72 -0.80 -13.71 4.98
CA THR A 72 -1.99 -12.92 4.68
C THR A 72 -2.97 -13.69 3.79
N ILE A 73 -2.49 -14.35 2.72
CA ILE A 73 -3.33 -15.16 1.83
C ILE A 73 -3.99 -16.32 2.59
N CYS A 74 -3.25 -17.00 3.47
CA CYS A 74 -3.77 -18.09 4.29
C CYS A 74 -4.78 -17.58 5.34
N GLU A 75 -4.56 -16.41 5.95
CA GLU A 75 -5.47 -15.79 6.92
C GLU A 75 -6.81 -15.38 6.28
N VAL A 76 -6.79 -14.93 5.02
CA VAL A 76 -8.00 -14.71 4.21
C VAL A 76 -8.75 -16.01 3.90
N GLY A 77 -8.08 -17.17 4.00
CA GLY A 77 -8.69 -18.50 3.86
C GLY A 77 -8.28 -19.27 2.59
N TYR A 78 -7.32 -18.77 1.81
CA TYR A 78 -6.77 -19.50 0.66
C TYR A 78 -5.57 -20.35 1.08
N ASP A 79 -5.85 -21.44 1.79
CA ASP A 79 -4.85 -22.34 2.40
C ASP A 79 -4.78 -23.74 1.76
N ARG A 80 -5.48 -23.93 0.63
CA ARG A 80 -5.59 -25.22 -0.08
C ARG A 80 -5.90 -25.05 -1.56
N GLU A 81 -5.26 -25.88 -2.38
CA GLU A 81 -5.36 -25.85 -3.86
C GLU A 81 -6.79 -25.85 -4.42
N SER A 82 -7.74 -26.52 -3.74
CA SER A 82 -9.09 -26.70 -4.26
C SER A 82 -9.91 -25.42 -4.37
N PHE A 83 -9.45 -24.32 -3.76
CA PHE A 83 -10.08 -23.00 -3.86
C PHE A 83 -9.62 -22.22 -5.10
N GLY A 84 -8.71 -22.78 -5.91
CA GLY A 84 -8.14 -22.15 -7.10
C GLY A 84 -6.93 -21.27 -6.83
N PHE A 85 -6.59 -21.06 -5.55
CA PHE A 85 -5.41 -20.34 -5.08
C PHE A 85 -5.03 -20.86 -3.68
N ASP A 86 -3.74 -20.84 -3.35
CA ASP A 86 -3.22 -21.37 -2.08
C ASP A 86 -1.92 -20.66 -1.69
N GLY A 87 -1.94 -19.97 -0.55
CA GLY A 87 -0.79 -19.23 0.00
C GLY A 87 0.40 -20.14 0.31
N ASN A 88 0.19 -21.43 0.55
CA ASN A 88 1.29 -22.37 0.82
C ASN A 88 2.07 -22.75 -0.45
N THR A 89 1.45 -22.62 -1.63
CA THR A 89 1.99 -23.15 -2.89
C THR A 89 2.17 -22.10 -3.98
N CYS A 90 1.57 -20.91 -3.84
CA CYS A 90 1.75 -19.84 -4.83
C CYS A 90 3.21 -19.41 -4.97
N GLY A 91 3.59 -18.95 -6.17
CA GLY A 91 4.82 -18.21 -6.37
C GLY A 91 4.71 -16.81 -5.78
N VAL A 92 5.78 -16.31 -5.19
CA VAL A 92 5.89 -14.90 -4.76
C VAL A 92 7.06 -14.27 -5.49
N MET A 93 6.79 -13.22 -6.26
CA MET A 93 7.77 -12.41 -6.97
C MET A 93 7.85 -11.04 -6.29
N VAL A 94 9.06 -10.63 -5.93
CA VAL A 94 9.31 -9.34 -5.29
C VAL A 94 10.17 -8.50 -6.22
N SER A 95 9.69 -7.31 -6.55
CA SER A 95 10.32 -6.33 -7.43
C SER A 95 10.16 -4.93 -6.82
N ILE A 96 10.85 -4.70 -5.71
CA ILE A 96 10.81 -3.45 -4.93
C ILE A 96 12.08 -2.65 -5.18
N ASP A 97 11.92 -1.35 -5.43
CA ASP A 97 12.99 -0.37 -5.52
C ASP A 97 12.92 0.62 -4.35
N GLU A 98 13.95 1.45 -4.17
CA GLU A 98 13.89 2.58 -3.24
C GLU A 98 13.11 3.76 -3.85
N GLN A 99 12.49 4.59 -3.00
CA GLN A 99 11.85 5.83 -3.46
C GLN A 99 12.84 6.72 -4.22
N SER A 100 12.40 7.27 -5.34
CA SER A 100 13.20 8.22 -6.12
C SER A 100 13.62 9.43 -5.25
N PRO A 101 14.91 9.84 -5.29
CA PRO A 101 15.37 11.04 -4.58
C PRO A 101 14.68 12.33 -5.05
N ASP A 102 14.21 12.36 -6.30
CA ASP A 102 13.46 13.51 -6.85
C ASP A 102 12.09 13.67 -6.19
N ILE A 103 11.47 12.55 -5.80
CA ILE A 103 10.22 12.54 -5.03
C ILE A 103 10.54 12.86 -3.57
N ALA A 104 11.56 12.21 -3.00
CA ALA A 104 11.94 12.36 -1.60
C ALA A 104 12.20 13.84 -1.24
N GLN A 105 12.98 14.57 -2.04
CA GLN A 105 13.23 16.00 -1.82
C GLN A 105 11.97 16.88 -1.88
N GLY A 106 10.93 16.42 -2.58
CA GLY A 106 9.61 17.04 -2.68
C GLY A 106 8.83 16.93 -1.38
N VAL A 107 8.90 15.76 -0.76
CA VAL A 107 8.21 15.43 0.49
C VAL A 107 8.99 15.96 1.69
N ASP A 108 10.30 15.72 1.75
CA ASP A 108 11.18 16.08 2.87
C ASP A 108 11.16 17.57 3.20
N SER A 109 11.06 18.40 2.15
CA SER A 109 11.01 19.84 2.27
C SER A 109 9.97 20.41 1.31
N ALA A 110 8.86 20.86 1.90
CA ALA A 110 7.77 21.50 1.18
C ALA A 110 8.26 22.66 0.27
N TYR A 111 7.48 22.95 -0.77
CA TYR A 111 7.82 23.97 -1.76
C TYR A 111 7.96 25.36 -1.13
N GLU A 112 7.06 25.72 -0.22
CA GLU A 112 7.00 26.98 0.51
C GLU A 112 8.24 27.20 1.37
N ARG A 113 8.73 26.12 2.01
CA ARG A 113 9.97 26.11 2.78
C ARG A 113 11.18 26.33 1.87
N ARG A 114 11.24 25.63 0.71
CA ARG A 114 12.35 25.77 -0.26
C ARG A 114 12.45 27.17 -0.85
N LEU A 115 11.32 27.87 -1.00
CA LEU A 115 11.27 29.26 -1.47
C LEU A 115 11.53 30.31 -0.38
N GLY A 116 11.63 29.91 0.90
CA GLY A 116 11.75 30.84 2.02
C GLY A 116 10.52 31.72 2.23
N SER A 117 9.35 31.29 1.73
CA SER A 117 8.09 32.05 1.78
C SER A 117 7.20 31.67 2.96
N SER A 118 7.52 30.60 3.70
CA SER A 118 6.83 30.21 4.93
C SER A 118 7.57 30.69 6.18
N ALA A 119 6.82 30.91 7.27
CA ALA A 119 7.42 30.96 8.60
C ALA A 119 8.04 29.59 8.95
N GLU A 120 8.88 29.51 9.98
CA GLU A 120 9.43 28.25 10.52
C GLU A 120 8.34 27.40 11.22
N ASP A 121 7.15 27.25 10.62
CA ASP A 121 6.12 26.36 11.13
C ASP A 121 6.54 24.90 10.82
N ALA A 122 6.55 24.08 11.87
CA ALA A 122 6.85 22.67 11.75
C ALA A 122 5.78 21.91 10.95
N LEU A 123 4.54 22.41 10.90
CA LEU A 123 3.44 21.78 10.15
C LEU A 123 3.54 22.00 8.64
N ASP A 124 4.16 23.09 8.21
CA ASP A 124 4.41 23.41 6.78
C ASP A 124 5.70 22.75 6.25
N ALA A 125 6.34 21.91 7.07
CA ALA A 125 7.63 21.31 6.77
C ALA A 125 7.59 20.34 5.58
N GLN A 126 6.53 19.55 5.49
CA GLN A 126 6.42 18.39 4.63
C GLN A 126 5.53 18.69 3.43
N GLY A 127 6.02 18.39 2.23
CA GLY A 127 5.25 18.53 1.00
C GLY A 127 4.31 17.34 0.79
N ALA A 128 3.27 17.56 -0.04
CA ALA A 128 2.49 16.46 -0.58
C ALA A 128 3.39 15.55 -1.45
N GLY A 129 3.17 14.22 -1.38
CA GLY A 129 3.91 13.23 -2.18
C GLY A 129 3.59 13.24 -3.66
N ASP A 130 2.38 13.68 -4.01
CA ASP A 130 1.93 13.87 -5.38
C ASP A 130 0.83 14.96 -5.43
N GLN A 131 0.47 15.37 -6.64
CA GLN A 131 -0.76 16.13 -6.87
C GLN A 131 -2.00 15.29 -6.51
N GLY A 132 -3.07 15.93 -6.03
CA GLY A 132 -4.25 15.18 -5.63
C GLY A 132 -5.51 16.02 -5.42
N MET A 133 -6.64 15.32 -5.33
CA MET A 133 -7.95 15.87 -5.00
C MET A 133 -8.64 14.90 -4.04
N MET A 134 -9.22 15.42 -2.95
CA MET A 134 -9.86 14.62 -1.91
C MET A 134 -11.31 15.09 -1.71
N PHE A 135 -12.23 14.15 -1.55
CA PHE A 135 -13.64 14.41 -1.24
C PHE A 135 -14.01 13.74 0.09
N GLY A 136 -14.73 14.46 0.95
CA GLY A 136 -15.34 13.92 2.16
C GLY A 136 -16.87 13.95 2.05
N TYR A 137 -17.54 12.91 2.54
CA TYR A 137 -19.01 12.78 2.57
C TYR A 137 -19.46 12.37 3.98
N ALA A 138 -20.61 12.87 4.43
CA ALA A 138 -21.20 12.60 5.75
C ALA A 138 -22.73 12.52 5.67
#